data_AF-A0A6N6LJE3-F1
#
_entry.id   AF-A0A6N6LJE3-F1
#
_cell.length_a   1.000
_cell.length_b   1.000
_cell.length_c   1.000
_cell.angle_alpha   90.00
_cell.angle_beta   90.00
_cell.angle_gamma   90.00
#
_symmetry.space_group_name_H-M   'P 1'
#
loop_
_entity.id
_entity.type
_entity.pdbx_description
1 polymer ?
#
loop_
_entity_poly.entity_id
_entity_poly.type
_entity_poly.pdbx_seq_one_letter_code
_entity_poly.pdbx_strand_id
1 'polypeptide(L)'
;MIYTRLQKWGGGFVNFNFTKPQKDGSNIIALKNSYAQMIPNTDDIWISTAIYIDTLGQKADTLIQPIENNMKSRFITSIVVAFICVLIIMVFVWIFQKKLILSIHILQNNASVFFDYLNNKTNKSQILPPATRDELGEIAHAINENIQNTKKSLEQDNLAVKKAISTVQVIESGDLTARIDANP
;
A
#
# COMPACT_ATOMS: atom_id res chain seq x y z
N MET A 1 12.63 20.37 64.78
CA MET A 1 14.03 19.94 64.57
C MET A 1 14.01 18.88 63.48
N ILE A 2 14.55 19.22 62.30
CA ILE A 2 14.30 18.49 61.04
C ILE A 2 14.95 17.08 61.03
N TYR A 3 16.01 16.88 61.83
CA TYR A 3 16.86 15.68 61.81
C TYR A 3 16.51 14.62 62.86
N THR A 4 15.64 14.92 63.83
CA THR A 4 15.30 14.01 64.96
C THR A 4 14.71 12.67 64.50
N ARG A 5 14.16 12.59 63.28
CA ARG A 5 13.63 11.35 62.70
C ARG A 5 14.69 10.47 62.01
N LEU A 6 15.87 11.01 61.68
CA LEU A 6 16.93 10.32 60.93
C LEU A 6 17.92 9.57 61.82
N GLN A 7 17.99 9.95 63.10
CA GLN A 7 18.96 9.45 64.07
C GLN A 7 18.87 7.93 64.30
N LYS A 8 17.67 7.34 64.12
CA LYS A 8 17.46 5.89 64.21
C LYS A 8 18.13 5.08 63.10
N TRP A 9 18.62 5.71 62.03
CA TRP A 9 19.08 5.05 60.81
C TRP A 9 20.51 5.48 60.38
N GLY A 10 21.21 6.27 61.21
CA GLY A 10 22.57 6.74 60.90
C GLY A 10 22.67 7.82 59.80
N GLY A 11 21.54 8.27 59.24
CA GLY A 11 21.46 9.30 58.19
C GLY A 11 20.17 9.19 57.38
N GLY A 12 19.93 10.14 56.47
CA GLY A 12 18.84 10.04 55.49
C GLY A 12 18.51 11.32 54.73
N PHE A 13 17.52 11.21 53.84
CA PHE A 13 17.08 12.32 53.00
C PHE A 13 16.12 13.26 53.72
N VAL A 14 16.25 14.56 53.44
CA VAL A 14 15.48 15.65 54.02
C VAL A 14 15.17 16.68 52.95
N ASN A 15 13.90 17.09 52.90
CA ASN A 15 13.48 18.21 52.09
C ASN A 15 13.25 19.45 52.95
N PHE A 16 13.76 20.60 52.53
CA PHE A 16 13.51 21.87 53.19
C PHE A 16 13.57 23.03 52.20
N ASN A 17 12.91 24.13 52.54
CA ASN A 17 12.93 25.35 51.77
C ASN A 17 14.14 26.21 52.13
N PHE A 18 14.84 26.73 51.13
CA PHE A 18 16.03 27.56 51.34
C PHE A 18 16.13 28.67 50.29
N THR A 19 16.80 29.75 50.65
CA THR A 19 17.00 30.91 49.78
C THR A 19 17.94 30.58 48.61
N LYS A 20 17.40 30.61 47.40
CA LYS A 20 18.12 30.42 46.13
C LYS A 20 18.33 31.77 45.43
N PRO A 21 19.58 32.25 45.28
CA PRO A 21 19.85 33.44 44.51
C PRO A 21 19.58 33.21 43.02
N GLN A 22 18.95 34.19 42.39
CA GLN A 22 18.66 34.24 40.96
C GLN A 22 19.74 35.05 40.23
N LYS A 23 19.79 34.93 38.90
CA LYS A 23 20.77 35.62 38.06
C LYS A 23 20.59 37.15 38.06
N ASP A 24 19.39 37.63 38.38
CA ASP A 24 19.05 39.06 38.50
C ASP A 24 19.40 39.66 39.87
N GLY A 25 20.03 38.88 40.76
CA GLY A 25 20.37 39.28 42.12
C GLY A 25 19.21 39.16 43.12
N SER A 26 18.00 38.78 42.67
CA SER A 26 16.87 38.49 43.56
C SER A 26 17.04 37.13 44.25
N ASN A 27 16.29 36.92 45.32
CA ASN A 27 16.30 35.68 46.10
C ASN A 27 14.89 35.08 46.10
N ILE A 28 14.78 33.80 45.74
CA ILE A 28 13.53 33.05 45.88
C ILE A 28 13.68 31.95 46.93
N ILE A 29 12.58 31.54 47.54
CA ILE A 29 12.57 30.34 48.37
C ILE A 29 12.32 29.14 47.46
N ALA A 30 13.26 28.20 47.41
CA ALA A 30 13.18 26.99 46.60
C ALA A 30 13.37 25.73 47.44
N LEU A 31 12.75 24.64 47.02
CA LEU A 31 12.84 23.35 47.68
C LEU A 31 14.22 22.71 47.41
N LYS A 32 14.92 22.34 48.47
CA LYS A 32 16.15 21.54 48.44
C LYS A 32 15.88 20.13 48.90
N ASN A 33 16.50 19.16 48.21
CA ASN A 33 16.65 17.81 48.72
C ASN A 33 18.08 17.65 49.23
N SER A 34 18.22 17.14 50.45
CA SER A 34 19.49 16.98 51.14
C SER A 34 19.64 15.58 51.68
N TYR A 35 20.87 15.07 51.70
CA TYR A 35 21.22 13.91 52.51
C TYR A 35 22.01 14.39 53.72
N ALA A 36 21.56 14.03 54.92
CA ALA A 36 22.19 14.38 56.17
C ALA A 36 22.63 13.12 56.93
N GLN A 37 23.81 13.18 57.54
CA GLN A 37 24.40 12.09 58.33
C GLN A 37 25.02 12.65 59.61
N MET A 38 24.79 11.97 60.72
CA MET A 38 25.39 12.32 62.01
C MET A 38 26.86 11.88 62.02
N ILE A 39 27.75 12.73 62.52
CA ILE A 39 29.17 12.39 62.64
C ILE A 39 29.32 11.42 63.82
N PRO A 40 29.92 10.23 63.64
CA PRO A 40 30.11 9.28 64.73
C PRO A 40 30.92 9.91 65.88
N ASN A 41 30.56 9.55 67.13
CA ASN A 41 31.22 10.05 68.34
C ASN A 41 31.14 11.58 68.53
N THR A 42 30.07 12.23 68.04
CA THR A 42 29.77 13.64 68.31
C THR A 42 28.38 13.78 68.92
N ASP A 43 28.19 14.84 69.71
CA ASP A 43 26.89 15.17 70.30
C ASP A 43 26.05 15.97 69.29
N ASP A 44 25.17 15.28 68.56
CA ASP A 44 24.18 15.86 67.63
C ASP A 44 24.76 16.76 66.53
N ILE A 45 25.99 16.48 66.07
CA ILE A 45 26.59 17.17 64.93
C ILE A 45 26.27 16.41 63.64
N TRP A 46 25.64 17.10 62.69
CA TRP A 46 25.25 16.55 61.40
C TRP A 46 25.99 17.25 60.26
N ILE A 47 26.50 16.46 59.31
CA ILE A 47 26.95 16.95 58.02
C ILE A 47 25.88 16.66 56.97
N SER A 48 25.64 17.62 56.09
CA SER A 48 24.64 17.46 55.03
C SER A 48 25.11 18.09 53.73
N THR A 49 24.72 17.49 52.61
CA THR A 49 24.84 18.08 51.28
C THR A 49 23.47 18.21 50.67
N ALA A 50 23.20 19.31 49.97
CA ALA A 50 21.87 19.64 49.47
C ALA A 50 21.93 20.25 48.08
N ILE A 51 20.96 19.89 47.24
CA ILE A 51 20.77 20.46 45.91
C ILE A 51 19.33 20.94 45.75
N TYR A 52 19.15 22.03 45.01
CA TYR A 52 17.82 22.51 44.66
C TYR A 52 17.14 21.55 43.68
N ILE A 53 15.90 21.16 43.96
CA ILE A 53 15.17 20.14 43.18
C ILE A 53 14.81 20.67 41.79
N ASP A 54 14.52 21.96 41.67
CA ASP A 54 14.24 22.61 40.38
C ASP A 54 15.46 22.58 39.44
N THR A 55 16.68 22.69 39.96
CA THR A 55 17.92 22.55 39.19
C THR A 55 18.10 21.11 38.67
N LEU A 56 17.63 20.10 39.43
CA LEU A 56 17.60 18.72 38.96
C LEU A 56 16.53 18.52 37.89
N GLY A 57 15.33 19.07 38.09
CA GLY A 57 14.24 19.04 37.12
C GLY A 57 14.66 19.65 35.79
N GLN A 58 15.24 20.85 35.81
CA GLN A 58 15.76 21.51 34.61
C GLN A 58 16.81 20.67 33.87
N LYS A 59 17.75 20.06 34.59
CA LYS A 59 18.75 19.16 33.98
C LYS A 59 18.09 17.91 33.40
N ALA A 60 17.16 17.29 34.12
CA ALA A 60 16.40 16.15 33.63
C ALA A 60 15.63 16.49 32.35
N ASP A 61 14.94 17.64 32.33
CA ASP A 61 14.22 18.14 31.15
C ASP A 61 15.17 18.35 29.98
N THR A 62 16.33 18.99 30.17
CA THR A 62 17.30 19.18 29.07
C THR A 62 17.81 17.87 28.48
N LEU A 63 17.84 16.78 29.24
CA LEU A 63 18.22 15.45 28.76
C LEU A 63 17.06 14.71 28.08
N ILE A 64 15.83 14.93 28.55
CA ILE A 64 14.62 14.26 28.04
C ILE A 64 14.10 14.93 26.76
N GLN A 65 14.15 16.27 26.67
CA GLN A 65 13.69 17.05 25.51
C GLN A 65 14.23 16.54 24.15
N PRO A 66 15.55 16.29 23.95
CA PRO A 66 16.03 15.76 22.68
C PRO A 66 15.51 14.35 22.39
N ILE A 67 15.29 13.52 23.43
CA ILE A 67 14.73 12.18 23.28
C ILE A 67 13.27 12.28 22.81
N GLU A 68 12.45 13.10 23.48
CA GLU A 68 11.04 13.30 23.10
C GLU A 68 10.90 13.85 21.68
N ASN A 69 11.72 14.83 21.31
CA ASN A 69 11.66 15.43 19.98
C ASN A 69 12.07 14.43 18.90
N ASN A 70 13.11 13.63 19.16
CA ASN A 70 13.50 12.56 18.25
C ASN A 70 12.40 11.49 18.14
N MET A 71 11.78 11.08 19.25
CA MET A 71 10.68 10.12 19.24
C MET A 71 9.48 10.65 18.45
N LYS A 72 9.05 11.89 18.70
CA LYS A 72 7.95 12.54 17.97
C LYS A 72 8.26 12.64 16.47
N SER A 73 9.47 13.09 16.12
CA SER A 73 9.91 13.20 14.72
C SER A 73 9.92 11.84 14.01
N ARG A 74 10.44 10.80 14.66
CA ARG A 74 10.47 9.43 14.09
C ARG A 74 9.06 8.86 13.95
N PHE A 75 8.19 9.10 14.92
CA PHE A 75 6.80 8.68 14.87
C PHE A 75 6.06 9.34 13.70
N ILE A 76 6.17 10.66 13.55
CA ILE A 76 5.57 11.40 12.42
C ILE A 76 6.14 10.88 11.10
N THR A 77 7.46 10.71 11.00
CA THR A 77 8.11 10.18 9.80
C THR A 77 7.56 8.79 9.45
N SER A 78 7.38 7.91 10.44
CA SER A 78 6.82 6.56 10.21
C SER A 78 5.40 6.60 9.68
N ILE A 79 4.55 7.51 10.17
CA ILE A 79 3.19 7.72 9.69
C ILE A 79 3.20 8.22 8.24
N VAL A 80 4.05 9.19 7.92
CA VAL A 80 4.17 9.73 6.56
C VAL A 80 4.63 8.65 5.59
N VAL A 81 5.64 7.85 5.95
CA VAL A 81 6.11 6.73 5.12
C VAL A 81 4.99 5.71 4.91
N ALA A 82 4.29 5.31 5.98
CA ALA A 82 3.17 4.37 5.88
C ALA A 82 2.07 4.89 4.95
N PHE A 83 1.72 6.18 5.07
CA PHE A 83 0.73 6.83 4.22
C PHE A 83 1.15 6.81 2.73
N ILE A 84 2.41 7.14 2.44
CA ILE A 84 2.96 7.08 1.08
C ILE A 84 2.90 5.65 0.52
N CYS A 85 3.27 4.64 1.32
CA CYS A 85 3.17 3.23 0.91
C CYS A 85 1.72 2.84 0.54
N VAL A 86 0.74 3.26 1.35
CA VAL A 86 -0.68 3.01 1.06
C VAL A 86 -1.10 3.68 -0.24
N LEU A 87 -0.70 4.93 -0.49
CA LEU A 87 -1.00 5.62 -1.75
C LEU A 87 -0.41 4.90 -2.97
N ILE A 88 0.84 4.42 -2.88
CA ILE A 88 1.49 3.66 -3.95
C ILE A 88 0.71 2.38 -4.25
N ILE A 89 0.34 1.63 -3.21
CA ILE A 89 -0.46 0.40 -3.36
C ILE A 89 -1.80 0.70 -4.01
N MET A 90 -2.47 1.78 -3.59
CA MET A 90 -3.77 2.18 -4.15
C MET A 90 -3.68 2.49 -5.65
N VAL A 91 -2.66 3.25 -6.07
CA VAL A 91 -2.41 3.55 -7.49
C VAL A 91 -2.10 2.27 -8.26
N PHE A 92 -1.25 1.40 -7.71
CA PHE A 92 -0.91 0.12 -8.33
C PHE A 92 -2.14 -0.75 -8.55
N VAL A 93 -2.98 -0.94 -7.52
CA VAL A 93 -4.22 -1.70 -7.60
C VAL A 93 -5.15 -1.12 -8.64
N TRP A 94 -5.30 0.21 -8.71
CA TRP A 94 -6.15 0.86 -9.71
C TRP A 94 -5.68 0.60 -11.15
N ILE A 95 -4.37 0.71 -11.42
CA ILE A 95 -3.80 0.41 -12.74
C ILE A 95 -3.99 -1.06 -13.08
N PHE A 96 -3.72 -1.96 -12.14
CA PHE A 96 -3.85 -3.40 -12.31
C PHE A 96 -5.29 -3.79 -12.66
N GLN A 97 -6.26 -3.31 -11.87
CA GLN A 97 -7.68 -3.55 -12.10
C GLN A 97 -8.13 -3.05 -13.48
N LYS A 98 -7.71 -1.85 -13.88
CA LYS A 98 -8.04 -1.31 -15.21
C LYS A 98 -7.53 -2.19 -16.35
N LYS A 99 -6.29 -2.66 -16.27
CA LYS A 99 -5.72 -3.56 -17.29
C LYS A 99 -6.46 -4.89 -17.35
N LEU A 100 -6.73 -5.48 -16.18
CA LEU A 100 -7.41 -6.77 -16.09
C LEU A 100 -8.84 -6.70 -16.63
N ILE A 101 -9.61 -5.69 -16.24
CA ILE A 101 -10.98 -5.48 -16.74
C ILE A 101 -10.98 -5.25 -18.25
N LEU A 102 -10.04 -4.45 -18.77
CA LEU A 102 -9.95 -4.19 -20.21
C LEU A 102 -9.70 -5.47 -21.01
N SER A 103 -8.73 -6.29 -20.60
CA SER A 103 -8.42 -7.56 -21.28
C SER A 103 -9.59 -8.54 -21.22
N ILE A 104 -10.26 -8.66 -20.07
CA ILE A 104 -11.47 -9.51 -19.94
C ILE A 104 -12.60 -8.99 -20.83
N HIS A 105 -12.80 -7.68 -20.91
CA HIS A 105 -13.84 -7.10 -21.74
C HIS A 105 -13.59 -7.34 -23.24
N ILE A 106 -12.34 -7.27 -23.69
CA ILE A 106 -11.96 -7.60 -25.07
C ILE A 106 -12.26 -9.07 -25.37
N LEU A 107 -11.88 -9.98 -24.47
CA LEU A 107 -12.18 -11.41 -24.62
C LEU A 107 -13.69 -11.66 -24.69
N GLN A 108 -14.46 -11.05 -23.79
CA GLN A 108 -15.92 -11.16 -23.76
C GLN A 108 -16.55 -10.65 -25.06
N ASN A 109 -16.15 -9.46 -25.51
CA ASN A 109 -16.64 -8.86 -26.74
C ASN A 109 -16.34 -9.77 -27.94
N ASN A 110 -15.10 -10.23 -28.07
CA ASN A 110 -14.68 -11.05 -29.21
C ASN A 110 -15.41 -12.39 -29.24
N ALA A 111 -15.58 -13.03 -28.08
CA ALA A 111 -16.37 -14.25 -27.96
C ALA A 111 -17.84 -14.02 -28.34
N SER A 112 -18.47 -12.96 -27.82
CA SER A 112 -19.87 -12.64 -28.14
C SER A 112 -20.06 -12.38 -29.63
N VAL A 113 -19.21 -11.53 -30.22
CA VAL A 113 -19.27 -11.20 -31.64
C VAL A 113 -19.01 -12.44 -32.51
N PHE A 114 -18.13 -13.34 -32.08
CA PHE A 114 -17.90 -14.59 -32.79
C PHE A 114 -19.12 -15.53 -32.72
N PHE A 115 -19.74 -15.68 -31.56
CA PHE A 115 -20.95 -16.50 -31.44
C PHE A 115 -22.12 -15.90 -32.21
N ASP A 116 -22.27 -14.58 -32.25
CA ASP A 116 -23.30 -13.95 -33.08
C ASP A 116 -23.05 -14.15 -34.58
N TYR A 117 -21.78 -14.16 -35.01
CA TYR A 117 -21.40 -14.54 -36.37
C TYR A 117 -21.76 -16.01 -36.68
N LEU A 118 -21.37 -16.95 -35.81
CA LEU A 118 -21.69 -18.38 -35.99
C LEU A 118 -23.20 -18.64 -36.04
N ASN A 119 -23.98 -17.87 -35.29
CA ASN A 119 -25.44 -17.97 -35.28
C ASN A 119 -26.12 -17.18 -36.40
N ASN A 120 -25.37 -16.69 -37.40
CA ASN A 120 -25.87 -15.89 -38.52
C ASN A 120 -26.67 -14.64 -38.10
N LYS A 121 -26.44 -14.12 -36.89
CA LYS A 121 -27.11 -12.91 -36.37
C LYS A 121 -26.48 -11.64 -36.91
N THR A 122 -25.20 -11.68 -37.29
CA THR A 122 -24.47 -10.54 -37.84
C THR A 122 -23.36 -10.98 -38.80
N ASN A 123 -23.21 -10.26 -39.91
CA ASN A 123 -22.09 -10.42 -40.84
C ASN A 123 -20.91 -9.51 -40.49
N LYS A 124 -21.08 -8.60 -39.52
CA LYS A 124 -19.99 -7.73 -39.04
C LYS A 124 -19.41 -8.33 -37.78
N SER A 125 -18.20 -8.84 -37.90
CA SER A 125 -17.42 -9.31 -36.76
C SER A 125 -16.12 -8.53 -36.68
N GLN A 126 -16.21 -7.35 -36.06
CA GLN A 126 -15.04 -6.56 -35.73
C GLN A 126 -14.49 -7.07 -34.40
N ILE A 127 -13.44 -7.87 -34.51
CA ILE A 127 -12.70 -8.42 -33.38
C ILE A 127 -11.77 -7.33 -32.85
N LEU A 128 -11.72 -7.15 -31.53
CA LEU A 128 -10.81 -6.21 -30.88
C LEU A 128 -9.41 -6.85 -30.73
N PRO A 129 -8.32 -6.10 -30.96
CA PRO A 129 -6.97 -6.60 -30.76
C PRO A 129 -6.67 -6.81 -29.26
N PRO A 130 -5.71 -7.69 -28.90
CA PRO A 130 -5.25 -7.84 -27.53
C PRO A 130 -4.72 -6.51 -26.96
N ALA A 131 -5.09 -6.18 -25.73
CA ALA A 131 -4.65 -4.94 -25.05
C ALA A 131 -3.36 -5.12 -24.25
N THR A 132 -2.96 -6.35 -23.98
CA THR A 132 -1.82 -6.68 -23.11
C THR A 132 -0.90 -7.70 -23.81
N ARG A 133 0.33 -7.84 -23.30
CA ARG A 133 1.34 -8.83 -23.71
C ARG A 133 1.61 -9.87 -22.60
N ASP A 134 0.67 -9.98 -21.67
CA ASP A 134 0.67 -10.98 -20.61
C ASP A 134 -0.09 -12.24 -21.08
N GLU A 135 -0.31 -13.18 -20.17
CA GLU A 135 -0.99 -14.45 -20.47
C GLU A 135 -2.41 -14.21 -20.99
N LEU A 136 -3.11 -13.16 -20.53
CA LEU A 136 -4.43 -12.80 -21.06
C LEU A 136 -4.33 -12.25 -22.50
N GLY A 137 -3.25 -11.53 -22.81
CA GLY A 137 -2.93 -11.09 -24.15
C GLY A 137 -2.68 -12.24 -25.11
N GLU A 138 -1.90 -13.23 -24.69
CA GLU A 138 -1.62 -14.46 -25.47
C GLU A 138 -2.90 -15.27 -25.70
N ILE A 139 -3.75 -15.42 -24.67
CA ILE A 139 -5.06 -16.06 -24.81
C ILE A 139 -5.93 -15.30 -25.81
N ALA A 140 -5.98 -13.96 -25.72
CA ALA A 140 -6.74 -13.14 -26.67
C ALA A 140 -6.21 -13.28 -28.10
N HIS A 141 -4.89 -13.35 -28.29
CA HIS A 141 -4.28 -13.56 -29.59
C HIS A 141 -4.69 -14.91 -30.19
N ALA A 142 -4.53 -15.99 -29.43
CA ALA A 142 -4.87 -17.35 -29.87
C ALA A 142 -6.37 -17.48 -30.21
N ILE A 143 -7.26 -16.87 -29.41
CA ILE A 143 -8.70 -16.84 -29.70
C ILE A 143 -8.97 -16.07 -31.00
N ASN A 144 -8.38 -14.88 -31.16
CA ASN A 144 -8.59 -14.05 -32.34
C ASN A 144 -8.15 -14.75 -33.63
N GLU A 145 -7.01 -15.44 -33.60
CA GLU A 145 -6.53 -16.24 -34.73
C GLU A 145 -7.50 -17.38 -35.08
N ASN A 146 -7.96 -18.13 -34.08
CA ASN A 146 -8.93 -19.21 -34.29
C ASN A 146 -10.28 -18.70 -34.83
N ILE A 147 -10.74 -17.53 -34.38
CA ILE A 147 -11.93 -16.89 -34.93
C ILE A 147 -11.72 -16.59 -36.41
N GLN A 148 -10.59 -15.98 -36.80
CA GLN A 148 -10.31 -15.65 -38.20
C GLN A 148 -10.25 -16.90 -39.09
N ASN A 149 -9.57 -17.95 -38.62
CA ASN A 149 -9.48 -19.22 -39.34
C ASN A 149 -10.88 -19.84 -39.53
N THR A 150 -11.69 -19.88 -38.47
CA THR A 150 -13.05 -20.45 -38.54
C THR A 150 -13.96 -19.67 -39.49
N LYS A 151 -13.90 -18.34 -39.47
CA LYS A 151 -14.64 -17.51 -40.44
C LYS A 151 -14.25 -17.82 -41.87
N LYS A 152 -12.96 -17.88 -42.15
CA LYS A 152 -12.45 -18.16 -43.49
C LYS A 152 -12.93 -19.52 -43.98
N SER A 153 -12.86 -20.56 -43.15
CA SER A 153 -13.38 -21.89 -43.49
C SER A 153 -14.89 -21.86 -43.75
N LEU A 154 -15.68 -21.19 -42.91
CA LEU A 154 -17.13 -21.05 -43.13
C LEU A 154 -17.48 -20.28 -44.40
N GLU A 155 -16.71 -19.26 -44.77
CA GLU A 155 -16.89 -18.55 -46.03
C GLU A 155 -16.57 -19.44 -47.23
N GLN A 156 -15.51 -20.25 -47.14
CA GLN A 156 -15.15 -21.24 -48.17
C GLN A 156 -16.24 -22.32 -48.32
N ASP A 157 -16.74 -22.87 -47.21
CA ASP A 157 -17.84 -23.83 -47.20
C ASP A 157 -19.10 -23.26 -47.83
N ASN A 158 -19.49 -22.03 -47.45
CA ASN A 158 -20.66 -21.35 -48.04
C ASN A 158 -20.50 -21.13 -49.55
N LEU A 159 -19.31 -20.77 -50.02
CA LEU A 159 -19.01 -20.63 -51.45
C LEU A 159 -19.08 -21.99 -52.17
N ALA A 160 -18.57 -23.06 -51.57
CA ALA A 160 -18.62 -24.40 -52.12
C ALA A 160 -20.07 -24.89 -52.26
N VAL A 161 -20.90 -24.68 -51.24
CA VAL A 161 -22.34 -24.99 -51.27
C VAL A 161 -23.05 -24.19 -52.37
N LYS A 162 -22.79 -22.88 -52.47
CA LYS A 162 -23.40 -22.02 -53.51
C LYS A 162 -23.01 -22.47 -54.92
N LYS A 163 -21.73 -22.83 -55.13
CA LYS A 163 -21.25 -23.38 -56.41
C LYS A 163 -21.95 -24.70 -56.73
N ALA A 164 -22.04 -25.62 -55.78
CA ALA A 164 -22.74 -26.89 -55.96
C ALA A 164 -24.20 -26.68 -56.40
N ILE A 165 -24.93 -25.78 -55.72
CA ILE A 165 -26.31 -25.42 -56.10
C ILE A 165 -26.36 -24.87 -57.53
N SER A 166 -25.47 -23.95 -57.89
CA SER A 166 -25.45 -23.37 -59.24
C SER A 166 -25.11 -24.39 -60.33
N THR A 167 -24.20 -25.34 -60.07
CA THR A 167 -23.89 -26.43 -61.00
C THR A 167 -25.11 -27.33 -61.21
N VAL A 168 -25.85 -27.65 -60.16
CA VAL A 168 -27.09 -28.42 -60.26
C VAL A 168 -28.12 -27.70 -61.13
N GLN A 169 -28.29 -26.39 -60.95
CA GLN A 169 -29.20 -25.58 -61.78
C GLN A 169 -28.81 -25.58 -63.26
N VAL A 170 -27.51 -25.52 -63.57
CA VAL A 170 -27.01 -25.60 -64.96
C VAL A 170 -27.28 -26.98 -65.56
N ILE A 171 -27.09 -28.05 -64.79
CA ILE A 171 -27.43 -29.42 -65.20
C ILE A 171 -28.92 -29.56 -65.48
N GLU A 172 -29.79 -29.01 -64.61
CA GLU A 172 -31.25 -28.99 -64.81
C GLU A 172 -31.65 -28.22 -66.07
N SER A 173 -30.90 -27.18 -66.45
CA SER A 173 -31.14 -26.41 -67.67
C SER A 173 -30.68 -27.11 -68.96
N GLY A 174 -30.11 -28.32 -68.86
CA GLY A 174 -29.78 -29.19 -69.99
C GLY A 174 -28.29 -29.32 -70.32
N ASP A 175 -27.40 -28.65 -69.58
CA ASP A 175 -25.95 -28.79 -69.76
C ASP A 175 -25.36 -29.81 -68.76
N LEU A 176 -25.25 -31.06 -69.19
CA LEU A 176 -24.72 -32.19 -68.42
C LEU A 176 -23.18 -32.17 -68.28
N THR A 177 -22.49 -31.23 -68.93
CA THR A 177 -21.02 -31.12 -68.87
C THR A 177 -20.54 -30.31 -67.67
N ALA A 178 -21.44 -29.58 -67.00
CA ALA A 178 -21.10 -28.80 -65.81
C ALA A 178 -20.53 -29.68 -64.67
N ARG A 179 -19.56 -29.14 -63.95
CA ARG A 179 -18.87 -29.79 -62.82
C ARG A 179 -18.79 -28.85 -61.63
N ILE A 180 -18.73 -29.43 -60.44
CA ILE A 180 -18.51 -28.68 -59.20
C ILE A 180 -17.01 -28.43 -59.11
N ASP A 181 -16.60 -27.17 -59.24
CA ASP A 181 -15.22 -26.73 -59.04
C ASP A 181 -15.15 -25.79 -57.83
N ALA A 182 -15.14 -26.39 -56.64
CA ALA A 182 -14.95 -25.71 -55.38
C ALA A 182 -13.91 -26.47 -54.56
N ASN A 183 -12.96 -25.73 -53.97
CA ASN A 183 -12.01 -26.29 -53.01
C ASN A 183 -12.55 -25.98 -51.61
N PRO A 184 -13.21 -26.96 -50.94
CA PRO A 184 -13.70 -26.79 -49.57
C PRO A 184 -12.54 -26.57 -48.58
#